data_AF-A0A3E0MQU9-F1
#
_entry.id   AF-A0A3E0MQU9-F1
#
_cell.length_a   1.000
_cell.length_b   1.000
_cell.length_c   1.000
_cell.angle_alpha   90.00
_cell.angle_beta   90.00
_cell.angle_gamma   90.00
#
_symmetry.space_group_name_H-M   'P 1'
#
loop_
_entity.id
_entity.type
_entity.pdbx_description
1 polymer ?
#
loop_
_entity_poly.entity_id
_entity_poly.type
_entity_poly.pdbx_seq_one_letter_code
_entity_poly.pdbx_strand_id
1 'polypeptide(L)'
;MEFYRPQWLWGLLLVAVPVWIHFFGIRTRKAKVIPSLLWLLKVNPSQRSKSRLKDIIVLLLRILTIVFVVLSLASPRSSLSTKLLQVDNYPAKWNERNTWMPKLLENLDDGFYQLYDRQGTYYGTHEKAAVRTVVEKMAFTNAPVERVTGALLLSYGFDNSLQPPAWIPLRQTKLNLPIEKEVNPLGEQTFKWKVLGELTLQKNNRLVDSRSDSTYSISLDETANGQLVDLTISHDSIHEDNHFSWRPTPHSRRLILSNNVPLPINEFITLEDSVVQYSSDLAINYEIFNTVVLLGFDFIPPSLEGYAGKLVQFSNGNQYNYGGTSIPELSHPFFVNFFIGPSLQNAWPEVSSYNDLGEDQEPLLRLNGVVVASLKDRVYRQGFMPKDWAHPFYRAINQWSLGSRTRIEYVPFLGSDFYESNVLLDGVDVIENPESEYSQGFTVNLYNEKLYLLLALLCALIALIFVKI
;
A
#
# COMPACT_ATOMS: atom_id res chain seq x y z
N MET A 1 9.73 -33.07 19.62
CA MET A 1 8.39 -32.85 19.04
C MET A 1 7.67 -31.87 19.93
N GLU A 2 7.26 -30.76 19.36
CA GLU A 2 6.45 -29.75 20.04
C GLU A 2 5.02 -29.84 19.49
N PHE A 3 4.01 -29.63 20.34
CA PHE A 3 2.62 -29.62 19.90
C PHE A 3 2.15 -28.18 19.78
N TYR A 4 1.51 -27.81 18.67
CA TYR A 4 0.99 -26.44 18.50
C TYR A 4 -0.08 -26.12 19.55
N ARG A 5 -0.87 -27.12 19.94
CA ARG A 5 -1.93 -26.98 20.95
C ARG A 5 -1.88 -28.15 21.95
N PRO A 6 -0.94 -28.12 22.91
CA PRO A 6 -0.72 -29.25 23.83
C PRO A 6 -1.93 -29.55 24.72
N GLN A 7 -2.82 -28.58 24.95
CA GLN A 7 -4.05 -28.77 25.73
C GLN A 7 -4.98 -29.86 25.17
N TRP A 8 -4.94 -30.15 23.86
CA TRP A 8 -5.80 -31.19 23.28
C TRP A 8 -5.34 -32.61 23.63
N LEU A 9 -4.11 -32.80 24.11
CA LEU A 9 -3.61 -34.11 24.53
C LEU A 9 -4.41 -34.69 25.71
N TRP A 10 -5.07 -33.84 26.51
CA TRP A 10 -6.03 -34.28 27.53
C TRP A 10 -7.20 -35.10 26.96
N GLY A 11 -7.51 -34.91 25.67
CA GLY A 11 -8.49 -35.72 24.94
C GLY A 11 -8.13 -37.20 24.84
N LEU A 12 -6.86 -37.60 25.07
CA LEU A 12 -6.48 -39.02 25.14
C LEU A 12 -7.17 -39.77 26.29
N LEU A 13 -7.63 -39.07 27.33
CA LEU A 13 -8.43 -39.68 28.39
C LEU A 13 -9.73 -40.30 27.86
N LEU A 14 -10.24 -39.83 26.72
CA LEU A 14 -11.45 -40.37 26.09
C LEU A 14 -11.26 -41.81 25.61
N VAL A 15 -10.03 -42.28 25.42
CA VAL A 15 -9.69 -43.69 25.16
C VAL A 15 -10.16 -44.61 26.28
N ALA A 16 -10.26 -44.11 27.53
CA ALA A 16 -10.77 -44.89 28.64
C ALA A 16 -12.24 -45.34 28.45
N VAL A 17 -13.05 -44.57 27.71
CA VAL A 17 -14.47 -44.86 27.49
C VAL A 17 -14.69 -46.19 26.73
N PRO A 18 -14.15 -46.40 25.52
CA PRO A 18 -14.33 -47.67 24.80
C PRO A 18 -13.69 -48.85 25.52
N VAL A 19 -12.58 -48.64 26.24
CA VAL A 19 -11.94 -49.68 27.06
C VAL A 19 -12.87 -50.09 28.20
N TRP A 20 -13.42 -49.13 28.95
CA TRP A 20 -14.35 -49.39 30.04
C TRP A 20 -15.61 -50.12 29.57
N ILE A 21 -16.21 -49.68 28.46
CA ILE A 21 -17.39 -50.32 27.86
C ILE A 21 -17.07 -51.75 27.40
N HIS A 22 -15.85 -52.03 26.93
CA HIS A 22 -15.47 -53.38 26.51
C HIS A 22 -15.32 -54.35 27.69
N PHE A 23 -14.67 -53.92 28.77
CA PHE A 23 -14.44 -54.78 29.94
C PHE A 23 -15.68 -54.96 30.81
N PHE A 24 -16.50 -53.92 30.96
CA PHE A 24 -17.68 -53.92 31.84
C PHE A 24 -19.02 -54.02 31.08
N GLY A 25 -18.99 -54.12 29.75
CA GLY A 25 -20.17 -54.27 28.93
C GLY A 25 -20.91 -55.59 29.20
N ILE A 26 -22.10 -55.50 29.77
CA ILE A 26 -22.96 -56.65 30.03
C ILE A 26 -23.46 -57.20 28.69
N ARG A 27 -22.90 -58.34 28.26
CA ARG A 27 -23.42 -59.06 27.08
C ARG A 27 -24.76 -59.67 27.45
N THR A 28 -25.85 -59.16 26.87
CA THR A 28 -27.18 -59.76 27.04
C THR A 28 -27.15 -61.19 26.50
N ARG A 29 -27.29 -62.17 27.40
CA ARG A 29 -27.34 -63.58 27.04
C ARG A 29 -28.67 -63.86 26.36
N LYS A 30 -28.68 -63.87 25.03
CA LYS A 30 -29.84 -64.33 24.25
C LYS A 30 -29.96 -65.84 24.44
N ALA A 31 -31.05 -66.29 25.04
CA ALA A 31 -31.36 -67.71 25.14
C ALA A 31 -31.57 -68.27 23.73
N LYS A 32 -30.79 -69.28 23.34
CA LYS A 32 -30.98 -70.01 22.08
C LYS A 32 -31.74 -71.28 22.39
N VAL A 33 -32.88 -71.50 21.72
CA VAL A 33 -33.69 -72.71 21.90
C VAL A 33 -32.88 -73.90 21.40
N ILE A 34 -32.63 -74.88 22.27
CA ILE A 34 -31.83 -76.08 21.94
C ILE A 34 -32.78 -77.15 21.39
N PRO A 35 -32.61 -77.63 20.14
CA PRO A 35 -33.58 -78.55 19.53
C PRO A 35 -33.46 -80.02 20.00
N SER A 36 -32.27 -80.49 20.39
CA SER A 36 -32.08 -81.86 20.91
C SER A 36 -30.76 -82.03 21.70
N LEU A 37 -30.71 -83.05 22.58
CA LEU A 37 -29.53 -83.38 23.41
C LEU A 37 -28.29 -83.81 22.59
N LEU A 38 -28.48 -84.37 21.39
CA LEU A 38 -27.38 -84.73 20.47
C LEU A 38 -26.57 -83.52 19.99
N TRP A 39 -27.17 -82.31 20.03
CA TRP A 39 -26.52 -81.09 19.59
C TRP A 39 -25.44 -80.60 20.60
N LEU A 40 -25.60 -80.89 21.90
CA LEU A 40 -24.65 -80.51 22.95
C LEU A 40 -23.27 -81.18 22.79
N LEU A 41 -23.24 -82.42 22.30
CA LEU A 41 -22.01 -83.18 22.06
C LEU A 41 -21.21 -82.67 20.84
N LYS A 42 -21.85 -81.91 19.94
CA LYS A 42 -21.26 -81.40 18.69
C LYS A 42 -20.86 -79.93 18.76
N VAL A 43 -21.00 -79.28 19.93
CA VAL A 43 -20.66 -77.86 20.11
C VAL A 43 -19.13 -77.70 20.06
N ASN A 44 -18.64 -77.26 18.90
CA ASN A 44 -17.23 -76.92 18.69
C ASN A 44 -16.83 -75.64 19.46
N PRO A 45 -15.82 -75.67 20.34
CA PRO A 45 -15.33 -74.48 21.06
C PRO A 45 -14.60 -73.44 20.16
N SER A 46 -14.37 -73.75 18.88
CA SER A 46 -13.54 -72.95 17.96
C SER A 46 -14.16 -71.60 17.56
N GLN A 47 -15.48 -71.42 17.63
CA GLN A 47 -16.13 -70.12 17.34
C GLN A 47 -15.91 -69.07 18.46
N ARG A 48 -15.62 -69.50 19.69
CA ARG A 48 -15.37 -68.60 20.83
C ARG A 48 -14.02 -67.87 20.71
N SER A 49 -13.04 -68.49 20.07
CA SER A 49 -11.71 -67.88 19.84
C SER A 49 -11.76 -66.81 18.73
N LYS A 50 -12.43 -67.10 17.60
CA LYS A 50 -12.56 -66.16 16.47
C LYS A 50 -13.35 -64.88 16.84
N SER A 51 -14.39 -65.01 17.68
CA SER A 51 -15.13 -63.86 18.18
C SER A 51 -14.31 -62.98 19.12
N ARG A 52 -13.48 -63.57 20.00
CA ARG A 52 -12.58 -62.81 20.88
C ARG A 52 -11.54 -62.01 20.11
N LEU A 53 -10.94 -62.58 19.07
CA LEU A 53 -9.95 -61.86 18.24
C LEU A 53 -10.59 -60.66 17.53
N LYS A 54 -11.79 -60.86 16.97
CA LYS A 54 -12.57 -59.80 16.33
C LYS A 54 -12.91 -58.67 17.31
N ASP A 55 -13.36 -59.01 18.51
CA ASP A 55 -13.73 -58.04 19.55
C ASP A 55 -12.52 -57.18 19.98
N ILE A 56 -11.32 -57.78 20.06
CA ILE A 56 -10.06 -57.07 20.36
C ILE A 56 -9.64 -56.15 19.21
N ILE A 57 -9.74 -56.60 17.95
CA ILE A 57 -9.40 -55.78 16.78
C ILE A 57 -10.32 -54.55 16.68
N VAL A 58 -11.61 -54.73 16.92
CA VAL A 58 -12.58 -53.61 16.92
C VAL A 58 -12.28 -52.62 18.04
N LEU A 59 -11.93 -53.11 19.23
CA LEU A 59 -11.53 -52.25 20.34
C LEU A 59 -10.29 -51.43 19.98
N LEU A 60 -9.26 -52.08 19.42
CA LEU A 60 -8.03 -51.43 19.00
C LEU A 60 -8.29 -50.33 17.96
N LEU A 61 -9.13 -50.60 16.95
CA LEU A 61 -9.47 -49.61 15.93
C LEU A 61 -10.21 -48.40 16.53
N ARG A 62 -11.11 -48.60 17.49
CA ARG A 62 -11.82 -47.49 18.18
C ARG A 62 -10.87 -46.64 19.00
N ILE A 63 -9.92 -47.25 19.70
CA ILE A 63 -8.87 -46.55 20.43
C ILE A 63 -8.04 -45.73 19.44
N LEU A 64 -7.63 -46.34 18.34
CA LEU A 64 -6.77 -45.73 17.33
C LEU A 64 -7.46 -44.55 16.62
N THR A 65 -8.77 -44.63 16.36
CA THR A 65 -9.57 -43.49 15.88
C THR A 65 -9.48 -42.30 16.84
N ILE A 66 -9.70 -42.51 18.14
CA ILE A 66 -9.65 -41.43 19.13
C ILE A 66 -8.24 -40.83 19.20
N VAL A 67 -7.21 -41.69 19.21
CA VAL A 67 -5.81 -41.26 19.22
C VAL A 67 -5.49 -40.39 18.01
N PHE A 68 -5.88 -40.79 16.79
CA PHE A 68 -5.61 -40.00 15.59
C PHE A 68 -6.41 -38.69 15.52
N VAL A 69 -7.66 -38.66 16.01
CA VAL A 69 -8.42 -37.41 16.14
C VAL A 69 -7.71 -36.45 17.09
N VAL A 70 -7.28 -36.94 18.26
CA VAL A 70 -6.59 -36.11 19.26
C VAL A 70 -5.23 -35.64 18.74
N LEU A 71 -4.47 -36.49 18.04
CA LEU A 71 -3.21 -36.09 17.41
C LEU A 71 -3.42 -35.07 16.27
N SER A 72 -4.48 -35.18 15.49
CA SER A 72 -4.84 -34.17 14.49
C SER A 72 -5.12 -32.81 15.14
N LEU A 73 -5.82 -32.79 16.27
CA LEU A 73 -6.15 -31.55 17.00
C LEU A 73 -4.97 -30.96 17.77
N ALA A 74 -4.06 -31.81 18.26
CA ALA A 74 -2.85 -31.39 18.96
C ALA A 74 -1.75 -30.91 18.01
N SER A 75 -1.83 -31.28 16.72
CA SER A 75 -0.92 -30.90 15.64
C SER A 75 0.56 -31.11 16.03
N PRO A 76 1.06 -32.36 16.10
CA PRO A 76 2.46 -32.63 16.41
C PRO A 76 3.36 -31.99 15.34
N ARG A 77 4.29 -31.15 15.79
CA ARG A 77 5.34 -30.56 14.97
C ARG A 77 6.65 -31.29 15.17
N SER A 78 7.33 -31.60 14.07
CA SER A 78 8.78 -31.82 14.09
C SER A 78 9.43 -30.56 14.66
N SER A 79 10.53 -30.69 15.41
CA SER A 79 11.33 -29.55 15.87
C SER A 79 11.96 -28.90 14.65
N LEU A 80 11.19 -28.09 13.95
CA LEU A 80 11.61 -27.39 12.76
C LEU A 80 12.55 -26.26 13.20
N SER A 81 13.72 -26.21 12.59
CA SER A 81 14.68 -25.14 12.83
C SER A 81 14.06 -23.80 12.46
N THR A 82 14.30 -22.78 13.30
CA THR A 82 13.97 -21.40 12.94
C THR A 82 15.17 -20.79 12.23
N LYS A 83 14.97 -20.34 11.00
CA LYS A 83 16.00 -19.73 10.15
C LYS A 83 15.71 -18.25 9.92
N LEU A 84 16.73 -17.50 9.56
CA LEU A 84 16.64 -16.08 9.21
C LEU A 84 16.49 -15.96 7.69
N LEU A 85 15.45 -15.27 7.23
CA LEU A 85 15.19 -15.01 5.81
C LEU A 85 15.03 -13.52 5.60
N GLN A 86 15.84 -12.97 4.71
CA GLN A 86 15.71 -11.59 4.25
C GLN A 86 15.20 -11.59 2.82
N VAL A 87 14.19 -10.78 2.53
CA VAL A 87 13.63 -10.66 1.19
C VAL A 87 13.99 -9.30 0.64
N ASP A 88 14.66 -9.32 -0.50
CA ASP A 88 14.98 -8.12 -1.25
C ASP A 88 13.72 -7.60 -1.96
N ASN A 89 13.06 -6.62 -1.35
CA ASN A 89 11.93 -5.88 -1.89
C ASN A 89 12.34 -4.68 -2.76
N TYR A 90 13.41 -4.82 -3.54
CA TYR A 90 13.80 -3.84 -4.56
C TYR A 90 12.71 -3.68 -5.63
N PRO A 91 12.49 -2.47 -6.20
CA PRO A 91 11.34 -2.24 -7.08
C PRO A 91 11.39 -3.01 -8.41
N ALA A 92 12.58 -3.30 -8.94
CA ALA A 92 12.72 -3.98 -10.23
C ALA A 92 12.05 -5.35 -10.22
N LYS A 93 11.02 -5.54 -11.06
CA LYS A 93 10.20 -6.77 -11.15
C LYS A 93 9.51 -7.15 -9.84
N TRP A 94 9.29 -6.19 -8.94
CA TRP A 94 8.53 -6.42 -7.72
C TRP A 94 7.04 -6.61 -7.98
N ASN A 95 6.48 -5.86 -8.94
CA ASN A 95 5.07 -6.00 -9.30
C ASN A 95 4.81 -7.36 -9.97
N GLU A 96 5.83 -7.90 -10.65
CA GLU A 96 5.83 -9.22 -11.27
C GLU A 96 6.43 -10.32 -10.37
N ARG A 97 6.61 -10.08 -9.06
CA ARG A 97 7.28 -11.04 -8.14
C ARG A 97 6.71 -12.46 -8.15
N ASN A 98 5.43 -12.61 -8.48
CA ASN A 98 4.79 -13.92 -8.63
C ASN A 98 5.41 -14.79 -9.74
N THR A 99 6.17 -14.21 -10.67
CA THR A 99 6.83 -14.93 -11.77
C THR A 99 8.13 -15.63 -11.35
N TRP A 100 8.78 -15.18 -10.27
CA TRP A 100 10.11 -15.65 -9.87
C TRP A 100 10.21 -16.04 -8.39
N MET A 101 9.55 -15.31 -7.50
CA MET A 101 9.64 -15.51 -6.04
C MET A 101 9.12 -16.88 -5.56
N PRO A 102 7.99 -17.43 -6.08
CA PRO A 102 7.47 -18.70 -5.58
C PRO A 102 8.47 -19.85 -5.65
N LYS A 103 9.28 -19.91 -6.71
CA LYS A 103 10.29 -20.96 -6.88
C LYS A 103 11.43 -20.86 -5.88
N LEU A 104 11.87 -19.64 -5.57
CA LEU A 104 12.86 -19.43 -4.50
C LEU A 104 12.33 -19.90 -3.15
N LEU A 105 11.06 -19.58 -2.87
CA LEU A 105 10.40 -19.98 -1.62
C LEU A 105 10.14 -21.49 -1.53
N GLU A 106 9.89 -22.16 -2.66
CA GLU A 106 9.71 -23.62 -2.71
C GLU A 106 10.99 -24.38 -2.35
N ASN A 107 12.15 -23.87 -2.76
CA ASN A 107 13.47 -24.43 -2.47
C ASN A 107 13.92 -24.24 -1.02
N LEU A 108 13.23 -23.40 -0.24
CA LEU A 108 13.50 -23.25 1.18
C LEU A 108 13.25 -24.58 1.91
N ASP A 109 14.07 -24.91 2.90
CA ASP A 109 13.81 -26.06 3.76
C ASP A 109 12.49 -25.88 4.53
N ASP A 110 11.83 -26.98 4.84
CA ASP A 110 10.65 -26.91 5.69
C ASP A 110 11.03 -26.39 7.09
N GLY A 111 10.32 -25.37 7.56
CA GLY A 111 10.49 -24.84 8.89
C GLY A 111 9.92 -23.45 9.12
N PHE A 112 10.43 -22.78 10.16
CA PHE A 112 10.04 -21.44 10.53
C PHE A 112 11.08 -20.43 10.05
N TYR A 113 10.62 -19.29 9.56
CA TYR A 113 11.45 -18.22 9.03
C TYR A 113 11.13 -16.92 9.76
N GLN A 114 12.15 -16.34 10.39
CA GLN A 114 12.13 -14.95 10.82
C GLN A 114 12.35 -14.09 9.58
N LEU A 115 11.31 -13.34 9.21
CA LEU A 115 11.25 -12.64 7.94
C LEU A 115 11.68 -11.18 8.13
N TYR A 116 12.60 -10.74 7.27
CA TYR A 116 13.07 -9.36 7.20
C TYR A 116 12.90 -8.83 5.78
N ASP A 117 12.70 -7.52 5.63
CA ASP A 117 12.79 -6.86 4.32
C ASP A 117 14.23 -6.41 4.00
N ARG A 118 14.42 -5.79 2.84
CA ARG A 118 15.70 -5.25 2.37
C ARG A 118 16.35 -4.27 3.36
N GLN A 119 15.56 -3.54 4.14
CA GLN A 119 16.01 -2.58 5.14
C GLN A 119 16.17 -3.22 6.53
N GLY A 120 16.05 -4.54 6.67
CA GLY A 120 16.18 -5.23 7.95
C GLY A 120 14.98 -5.05 8.88
N THR A 121 13.83 -4.57 8.39
CA THR A 121 12.60 -4.47 9.17
C THR A 121 12.06 -5.87 9.43
N TYR A 122 11.74 -6.19 10.69
CA TYR A 122 11.23 -7.51 11.08
C TYR A 122 9.72 -7.66 10.86
N TYR A 123 9.30 -8.69 10.12
CA TYR A 123 7.90 -9.00 9.78
C TYR A 123 7.30 -10.17 10.57
N GLY A 124 8.03 -10.69 11.56
CA GLY A 124 7.58 -11.82 12.39
C GLY A 124 8.19 -13.16 11.99
N THR A 125 7.85 -14.19 12.76
CA THR A 125 8.25 -15.58 12.50
C THR A 125 7.09 -16.34 11.89
N HIS A 126 7.29 -16.88 10.70
CA HIS A 126 6.25 -17.54 9.91
C HIS A 126 6.69 -18.93 9.46
N GLU A 127 5.75 -19.86 9.35
CA GLU A 127 6.02 -21.15 8.70
C GLU A 127 6.24 -20.93 7.19
N LYS A 128 7.07 -21.76 6.55
CA LYS A 128 7.35 -21.71 5.09
C LYS A 128 6.11 -21.43 4.24
N ALA A 129 5.01 -22.13 4.52
CA ALA A 129 3.75 -21.99 3.77
C ALA A 129 3.10 -20.59 3.88
N ALA A 130 3.37 -19.85 4.96
CA ALA A 130 2.84 -18.50 5.20
C ALA A 130 3.77 -17.38 4.71
N VAL A 131 5.06 -17.66 4.47
CA VAL A 131 6.06 -16.65 4.06
C VAL A 131 5.59 -15.87 2.84
N ARG A 132 5.09 -16.56 1.81
CA ARG A 132 4.60 -15.93 0.57
C ARG A 132 3.55 -14.84 0.84
N THR A 133 2.55 -15.13 1.66
CA THR A 133 1.45 -14.19 1.95
C THR A 133 1.93 -12.96 2.71
N VAL A 134 3.03 -13.08 3.48
CA VAL A 134 3.64 -11.94 4.17
C VAL A 134 4.44 -11.09 3.19
N VAL A 135 5.24 -11.73 2.33
CA VAL A 135 6.01 -11.06 1.26
C VAL A 135 5.09 -10.31 0.29
N GLU A 136 3.92 -10.84 -0.02
CA GLU A 136 2.94 -10.18 -0.89
C GLU A 136 2.47 -8.82 -0.34
N LYS A 137 2.53 -8.60 0.98
CA LYS A 137 2.14 -7.36 1.66
C LYS A 137 3.29 -6.37 1.85
N MET A 138 4.52 -6.76 1.55
CA MET A 138 5.68 -5.87 1.67
C MET A 138 5.63 -4.78 0.59
N ALA A 139 5.74 -3.53 1.03
CA ALA A 139 5.96 -2.41 0.12
C ALA A 139 7.38 -2.50 -0.46
N PHE A 140 7.58 -2.17 -1.73
CA PHE A 140 8.93 -2.10 -2.29
C PHE A 140 9.69 -0.88 -1.74
N THR A 141 11.02 -0.92 -1.80
CA THR A 141 11.90 0.18 -1.41
C THR A 141 13.15 0.22 -2.28
N ASN A 142 13.56 1.42 -2.68
CA ASN A 142 14.83 1.66 -3.37
C ASN A 142 15.98 2.00 -2.40
N ALA A 143 15.75 1.87 -1.09
CA ALA A 143 16.79 2.02 -0.09
C ALA A 143 17.92 0.97 -0.29
N PRO A 144 19.16 1.27 0.14
CA PRO A 144 20.24 0.30 0.09
C PRO A 144 19.92 -0.95 0.94
N VAL A 145 20.48 -2.11 0.57
CA VAL A 145 20.33 -3.34 1.37
C VAL A 145 21.03 -3.16 2.73
N GLU A 146 20.29 -3.33 3.82
CA GLU A 146 20.85 -3.43 5.16
C GLU A 146 21.04 -4.90 5.54
N ARG A 147 22.27 -5.28 5.88
CA ARG A 147 22.62 -6.68 6.12
C ARG A 147 22.03 -7.20 7.43
N VAL A 148 21.16 -8.21 7.34
CA VAL A 148 20.76 -9.01 8.51
C VAL A 148 21.75 -10.16 8.68
N THR A 149 22.54 -10.13 9.75
CA THR A 149 23.62 -11.10 9.96
C THR A 149 23.07 -12.52 10.08
N GLY A 150 23.54 -13.43 9.21
CA GLY A 150 23.13 -14.84 9.21
C GLY A 150 21.81 -15.14 8.48
N ALA A 151 21.17 -14.13 7.88
CA ALA A 151 20.00 -14.32 7.03
C ALA A 151 20.38 -14.78 5.62
N LEU A 152 19.57 -15.67 5.04
CA LEU A 152 19.58 -15.94 3.61
C LEU A 152 18.81 -14.82 2.90
N LEU A 153 19.42 -14.19 1.90
CA LEU A 153 18.80 -13.14 1.10
C LEU A 153 18.11 -13.72 -0.14
N LEU A 154 16.82 -13.47 -0.35
CA LEU A 154 16.12 -13.77 -1.61
C LEU A 154 16.04 -12.51 -2.44
N SER A 155 16.59 -12.51 -3.66
CA SER A 155 16.60 -11.33 -4.52
C SER A 155 16.30 -11.65 -5.98
N TYR A 156 15.77 -10.67 -6.71
CA TYR A 156 15.72 -10.71 -8.17
C TYR A 156 17.11 -10.52 -8.81
N GLY A 157 18.09 -10.03 -8.04
CA GLY A 157 19.48 -9.86 -8.46
C GLY A 157 19.71 -8.71 -9.43
N PHE A 158 18.82 -7.70 -9.44
CA PHE A 158 18.93 -6.54 -10.34
C PHE A 158 19.92 -5.49 -9.83
N ASP A 159 19.88 -5.21 -8.54
CA ASP A 159 20.68 -4.14 -7.93
C ASP A 159 22.14 -4.58 -7.65
N ASN A 160 23.06 -3.62 -7.58
CA ASN A 160 24.49 -3.89 -7.36
C ASN A 160 24.89 -4.12 -5.89
N SER A 161 23.98 -3.94 -4.94
CA SER A 161 24.28 -4.03 -3.51
C SER A 161 23.94 -5.38 -2.88
N LEU A 162 23.77 -6.43 -3.70
CA LEU A 162 23.46 -7.79 -3.27
C LEU A 162 24.48 -8.32 -2.25
N GLN A 163 23.99 -8.88 -1.13
CA GLN A 163 24.81 -9.36 -0.02
C GLN A 163 24.67 -10.88 0.15
N PRO A 164 25.76 -11.67 0.03
CA PRO A 164 25.75 -13.11 0.32
C PRO A 164 25.57 -13.44 1.83
N PRO A 165 24.97 -14.59 2.19
CA PRO A 165 24.47 -15.63 1.29
C PRO A 165 23.13 -15.25 0.64
N ALA A 166 23.01 -15.42 -0.68
CA ALA A 166 21.83 -14.98 -1.42
C ALA A 166 21.38 -16.00 -2.47
N TRP A 167 20.08 -16.09 -2.68
CA TRP A 167 19.47 -16.85 -3.78
C TRP A 167 18.84 -15.90 -4.79
N ILE A 168 19.17 -16.13 -6.05
CA ILE A 168 18.63 -15.38 -7.19
C ILE A 168 18.02 -16.34 -8.23
N PRO A 169 16.97 -15.95 -8.96
CA PRO A 169 16.37 -16.81 -9.97
C PRO A 169 17.25 -16.84 -11.23
N LEU A 170 17.31 -17.99 -11.91
CA LEU A 170 17.90 -18.08 -13.24
C LEU A 170 17.09 -17.20 -14.21
N ARG A 171 17.74 -16.20 -14.79
CA ARG A 171 17.16 -15.30 -15.79
C ARG A 171 18.22 -14.73 -16.70
N GLN A 172 17.77 -14.04 -17.75
CA GLN A 172 18.61 -13.18 -18.57
C GLN A 172 18.65 -11.76 -18.00
N THR A 173 19.70 -11.03 -18.35
CA THR A 173 19.84 -9.60 -18.09
C THR A 173 18.70 -8.82 -18.74
N LYS A 174 18.09 -7.92 -17.98
CA LYS A 174 16.98 -7.05 -18.38
C LYS A 174 17.52 -5.71 -18.84
N LEU A 175 16.94 -5.21 -19.93
CA LEU A 175 17.23 -3.87 -20.42
C LEU A 175 16.46 -2.86 -19.56
N ASN A 176 17.15 -1.84 -19.06
CA ASN A 176 16.56 -0.68 -18.41
C ASN A 176 17.16 0.60 -19.00
N LEU A 177 16.32 1.55 -19.43
CA LEU A 177 16.75 2.79 -20.07
C LEU A 177 16.16 3.99 -19.32
N PRO A 178 16.89 5.11 -19.21
CA PRO A 178 16.36 6.27 -18.49
C PRO A 178 15.32 7.03 -19.32
N ILE A 179 14.32 7.57 -18.63
CA ILE A 179 13.40 8.58 -19.16
C ILE A 179 13.89 9.95 -18.72
N GLU A 180 14.20 10.80 -19.70
CA GLU A 180 14.58 12.19 -19.46
C GLU A 180 13.32 13.02 -19.19
N LYS A 181 13.38 13.82 -18.13
CA LYS A 181 12.28 14.69 -17.71
C LYS A 181 12.72 16.15 -17.74
N GLU A 182 11.97 16.94 -18.48
CA GLU A 182 12.14 18.40 -18.55
C GLU A 182 10.85 19.09 -18.08
N VAL A 183 10.99 20.24 -17.44
CA VAL A 183 9.85 21.09 -17.06
C VAL A 183 10.09 22.46 -17.64
N ASN A 184 9.14 22.96 -18.44
CA ASN A 184 9.25 24.29 -19.03
C ASN A 184 8.76 25.38 -18.06
N PRO A 185 8.99 26.68 -18.34
CA PRO A 185 8.52 27.79 -17.49
C PRO A 185 7.00 27.86 -17.31
N LEU A 186 6.22 27.21 -18.17
CA LEU A 186 4.76 27.13 -18.09
C LEU A 186 4.27 25.93 -17.25
N GLY A 187 5.20 25.15 -16.67
CA GLY A 187 4.88 23.97 -15.85
C GLY A 187 4.51 22.72 -16.66
N GLU A 188 4.61 22.75 -17.98
CA GLU A 188 4.47 21.58 -18.84
C GLU A 188 5.65 20.63 -18.61
N GLN A 189 5.35 19.34 -18.47
CA GLN A 189 6.36 18.32 -18.25
C GLN A 189 6.52 17.48 -19.51
N THR A 190 7.74 17.43 -20.02
CA THR A 190 8.09 16.62 -21.18
C THR A 190 8.91 15.42 -20.74
N PHE A 191 8.47 14.24 -21.15
CA PHE A 191 9.13 12.96 -20.98
C PHE A 191 9.73 12.55 -22.32
N LYS A 192 11.03 12.24 -22.37
CA LYS A 192 11.73 11.79 -23.58
C LYS A 192 12.43 10.47 -23.31
N TRP A 193 12.33 9.53 -24.23
CA TRP A 193 12.99 8.23 -24.16
C TRP A 193 13.57 7.83 -25.52
N LYS A 194 14.55 6.92 -25.50
CA LYS A 194 15.42 6.69 -26.68
C LYS A 194 14.82 5.81 -27.76
N VAL A 195 13.82 5.00 -27.44
CA VAL A 195 13.26 3.96 -28.32
C VAL A 195 11.77 4.23 -28.51
N LEU A 196 11.19 3.88 -29.66
CA LEU A 196 9.73 3.92 -29.79
C LEU A 196 9.11 2.97 -28.76
N GLY A 197 8.22 3.51 -27.91
CA GLY A 197 7.53 2.76 -26.87
C GLY A 197 6.04 3.07 -26.90
N GLU A 198 5.22 2.09 -26.56
CA GLU A 198 3.78 2.33 -26.38
C GLU A 198 3.58 3.11 -25.09
N LEU A 199 2.98 4.29 -25.20
CA LEU A 199 2.57 5.11 -24.07
C LEU A 199 1.06 5.00 -23.88
N THR A 200 0.63 4.97 -22.63
CA THR A 200 -0.78 5.10 -22.27
C THR A 200 -0.96 6.17 -21.20
N LEU A 201 -1.89 7.09 -21.46
CA LEU A 201 -2.34 8.07 -20.47
C LEU A 201 -3.73 7.69 -20.00
N GLN A 202 -3.90 7.51 -18.70
CA GLN A 202 -5.19 7.25 -18.08
C GLN A 202 -5.56 8.38 -17.11
N LYS A 203 -6.83 8.78 -17.09
CA LYS A 203 -7.39 9.71 -16.09
C LYS A 203 -8.52 9.02 -15.34
N ASN A 204 -8.40 8.89 -14.02
CA ASN A 204 -9.32 8.12 -13.17
C ASN A 204 -9.64 6.71 -13.76
N ASN A 205 -8.59 5.98 -14.14
CA ASN A 205 -8.66 4.65 -14.78
C ASN A 205 -9.37 4.61 -16.15
N ARG A 206 -9.62 5.76 -16.78
CA ARG A 206 -10.13 5.83 -18.15
C ARG A 206 -8.99 6.19 -19.09
N LEU A 207 -8.78 5.38 -20.12
CA LEU A 207 -7.81 5.66 -21.18
C LEU A 207 -8.16 6.97 -21.90
N VAL A 208 -7.19 7.88 -21.97
CA VAL A 208 -7.28 9.19 -22.62
C VAL A 208 -6.43 9.24 -23.88
N ASP A 209 -5.22 8.69 -23.83
CA ASP A 209 -4.31 8.61 -24.96
C ASP A 209 -3.60 7.25 -24.97
N SER A 210 -3.30 6.74 -26.15
CA SER A 210 -2.57 5.50 -26.38
C SER A 210 -1.90 5.55 -27.74
N ARG A 211 -0.56 5.61 -27.78
CA ARG A 211 0.20 5.68 -29.03
C ARG A 211 1.64 5.20 -28.85
N SER A 212 2.29 4.88 -29.97
CA SER A 212 3.73 4.67 -29.99
C SER A 212 4.44 5.99 -30.30
N ASP A 213 5.32 6.40 -29.40
CA ASP A 213 6.08 7.65 -29.53
C ASP A 213 7.46 7.49 -28.85
N SER A 214 8.28 8.53 -28.91
CA SER A 214 9.52 8.65 -28.12
C SER A 214 9.53 9.88 -27.20
N THR A 215 8.48 10.69 -27.27
CA THR A 215 8.30 11.87 -26.42
C THR A 215 6.84 12.05 -26.04
N TYR A 216 6.60 12.57 -24.84
CA TYR A 216 5.26 12.92 -24.37
C TYR A 216 5.31 14.18 -23.52
N SER A 217 4.45 15.15 -23.83
CA SER A 217 4.27 16.33 -22.98
C SER A 217 2.91 16.29 -22.30
N ILE A 218 2.89 16.59 -21.01
CA ILE A 218 1.66 16.79 -20.23
C ILE A 218 1.62 18.22 -19.69
N SER A 219 0.50 18.89 -19.94
CA SER A 219 0.28 20.26 -19.48
C SER A 219 -0.14 20.32 -18.02
N LEU A 220 0.07 21.48 -17.37
CA LEU A 220 -0.36 21.70 -15.99
C LEU A 220 -1.88 21.50 -15.84
N ASP A 221 -2.67 22.04 -16.77
CA ASP A 221 -4.13 21.95 -16.78
C ASP A 221 -4.63 20.50 -16.82
N GLU A 222 -3.96 19.65 -17.58
CA GLU A 222 -4.31 18.23 -17.67
C GLU A 222 -4.14 17.48 -16.35
N THR A 223 -3.27 17.98 -15.47
CA THR A 223 -3.02 17.43 -14.13
C THR A 223 -3.80 18.18 -13.03
N ALA A 224 -4.17 19.44 -13.24
CA ALA A 224 -4.76 20.29 -12.20
C ALA A 224 -6.20 19.91 -11.79
N ASN A 225 -6.92 19.13 -12.59
CA ASN A 225 -8.35 18.83 -12.41
C ASN A 225 -8.73 17.95 -11.20
N GLY A 226 -7.81 17.72 -10.25
CA GLY A 226 -8.07 16.90 -9.06
C GLY A 226 -8.38 15.43 -9.40
N GLN A 227 -8.03 14.97 -10.60
CA GLN A 227 -8.16 13.59 -11.04
C GLN A 227 -6.83 12.86 -10.90
N LEU A 228 -6.87 11.56 -10.64
CA LEU A 228 -5.70 10.70 -10.76
C LEU A 228 -5.33 10.62 -12.23
N VAL A 229 -4.10 10.99 -12.58
CA VAL A 229 -3.55 10.82 -13.92
C VAL A 229 -2.41 9.82 -13.85
N ASP A 230 -2.43 8.80 -14.69
CA ASP A 230 -1.37 7.78 -14.78
C ASP A 230 -0.80 7.77 -16.20
N LEU A 231 0.52 7.95 -16.31
CA LEU A 231 1.28 7.81 -17.55
C LEU A 231 2.13 6.55 -17.42
N THR A 232 1.91 5.59 -18.32
CA THR A 232 2.72 4.36 -18.42
C THR A 232 3.45 4.36 -19.76
N ILE A 233 4.76 4.12 -19.73
CA ILE A 233 5.59 4.10 -20.94
C ILE A 233 6.23 2.70 -21.07
N SER A 234 5.98 2.01 -22.18
CA SER A 234 6.49 0.65 -22.41
C SER A 234 7.70 0.69 -23.34
N HIS A 235 8.85 1.14 -22.85
CA HIS A 235 10.06 1.28 -23.68
C HIS A 235 11.24 0.38 -23.27
N ASP A 236 11.16 -0.31 -22.14
CA ASP A 236 12.15 -1.30 -21.71
C ASP A 236 11.52 -2.45 -20.90
N SER A 237 12.37 -3.27 -20.28
CA SER A 237 11.95 -4.48 -19.55
C SER A 237 11.56 -4.24 -18.09
N ILE A 238 11.84 -3.06 -17.52
CA ILE A 238 11.60 -2.72 -16.12
C ILE A 238 10.46 -1.72 -16.09
N HIS A 239 9.23 -2.19 -15.87
CA HIS A 239 8.07 -1.32 -15.96
C HIS A 239 7.90 -0.40 -14.74
N GLU A 240 8.57 -0.72 -13.63
CA GLU A 240 8.37 -0.02 -12.36
C GLU A 240 8.86 1.44 -12.36
N ASP A 241 9.94 1.78 -13.09
CA ASP A 241 10.43 3.17 -13.24
C ASP A 241 9.83 3.90 -14.45
N ASN A 242 8.97 3.24 -15.22
CA ASN A 242 8.28 3.80 -16.38
C ASN A 242 6.84 4.24 -16.11
N HIS A 243 6.45 4.30 -14.84
CA HIS A 243 5.12 4.66 -14.39
C HIS A 243 5.14 5.97 -13.59
N PHE A 244 4.33 6.94 -14.03
CA PHE A 244 4.20 8.24 -13.39
C PHE A 244 2.75 8.51 -13.04
N SER A 245 2.48 8.76 -11.76
CA SER A 245 1.14 9.07 -11.26
C SER A 245 1.06 10.49 -10.72
N TRP A 246 0.15 11.31 -11.23
CA TRP A 246 -0.23 12.58 -10.64
C TRP A 246 -1.42 12.33 -9.71
N ARG A 247 -1.15 12.34 -8.41
CA ARG A 247 -2.18 12.18 -7.40
C ARG A 247 -2.68 13.56 -6.94
N PRO A 248 -4.00 13.77 -6.91
CA PRO A 248 -4.58 14.93 -6.25
C PRO A 248 -4.17 14.90 -4.78
N THR A 249 -3.50 15.95 -4.30
CA THR A 249 -3.44 16.15 -2.85
C THR A 249 -4.81 16.66 -2.39
N PRO A 250 -5.32 16.23 -1.23
CA PRO A 250 -6.54 16.81 -0.67
C PRO A 250 -6.44 18.34 -0.62
N HIS A 251 -7.55 19.03 -0.87
CA HIS A 251 -7.60 20.49 -0.86
C HIS A 251 -6.95 21.05 0.40
N SER A 252 -6.14 22.09 0.20
CA SER A 252 -5.44 22.73 1.29
C SER A 252 -6.48 23.39 2.20
N ARG A 253 -6.45 23.07 3.50
CA ARG A 253 -7.44 23.61 4.44
C ARG A 253 -7.18 25.10 4.58
N ARG A 254 -8.19 25.91 4.25
CA ARG A 254 -8.14 27.37 4.35
C ARG A 254 -8.91 27.85 5.57
N LEU A 255 -8.29 28.77 6.31
CA LEU A 255 -8.93 29.52 7.38
C LEU A 255 -9.17 30.95 6.91
N ILE A 256 -10.41 31.41 6.97
CA ILE A 256 -10.80 32.79 6.74
C ILE A 256 -11.01 33.46 8.08
N LEU A 257 -10.13 34.38 8.45
CA LEU A 257 -10.35 35.29 9.57
C LEU A 257 -10.99 36.57 9.03
N SER A 258 -12.15 36.94 9.57
CA SER A 258 -12.82 38.20 9.25
C SER A 258 -12.74 39.18 10.42
N ASN A 259 -12.40 40.43 10.11
CA ASN A 259 -12.42 41.54 11.05
C ASN A 259 -13.55 42.51 10.68
N ASN A 260 -14.77 42.18 11.09
CA ASN A 260 -15.98 43.01 10.92
C ASN A 260 -16.25 43.46 9.47
N VAL A 261 -15.89 42.62 8.50
CA VAL A 261 -16.15 42.87 7.07
C VAL A 261 -17.13 41.85 6.48
N PRO A 262 -17.92 42.24 5.46
CA PRO A 262 -18.81 41.32 4.76
C PRO A 262 -18.01 40.20 4.07
N LEU A 263 -18.56 38.99 4.13
CA LEU A 263 -17.91 37.79 3.59
C LEU A 263 -18.38 37.52 2.15
N PRO A 264 -17.46 37.39 1.17
CA PRO A 264 -17.79 37.04 -0.22
C PRO A 264 -18.06 35.53 -0.38
N ILE A 265 -19.14 35.04 0.23
CA ILE A 265 -19.57 33.64 0.20
C ILE A 265 -20.01 33.26 -1.22
N ASN A 266 -19.57 32.09 -1.70
CA ASN A 266 -19.79 31.56 -3.05
C ASN A 266 -19.09 32.34 -4.19
N GLU A 267 -18.22 33.29 -3.85
CA GLU A 267 -17.36 34.00 -4.81
C GLU A 267 -15.90 33.65 -4.53
N PHE A 268 -15.31 34.26 -3.49
CA PHE A 268 -13.94 34.00 -3.06
C PHE A 268 -13.84 32.99 -1.91
N ILE A 269 -14.89 32.94 -1.06
CA ILE A 269 -15.03 31.97 0.02
C ILE A 269 -15.96 30.84 -0.45
N THR A 270 -15.52 29.61 -0.26
CA THR A 270 -16.25 28.38 -0.58
C THR A 270 -16.81 27.72 0.69
N LEU A 271 -17.72 26.76 0.53
CA LEU A 271 -18.28 25.99 1.65
C LEU A 271 -17.26 25.08 2.34
N GLU A 272 -16.10 24.85 1.73
CA GLU A 272 -15.00 24.04 2.29
C GLU A 272 -14.08 24.87 3.20
N ASP A 273 -14.17 26.20 3.13
CA ASP A 273 -13.34 27.10 3.94
C ASP A 273 -13.83 27.16 5.38
N SER A 274 -12.90 27.13 6.34
CA SER A 274 -13.21 27.38 7.74
C SER A 274 -13.27 28.88 7.99
N VAL A 275 -14.44 29.44 8.30
CA VAL A 275 -14.61 30.89 8.51
C VAL A 275 -14.78 31.19 9.99
N VAL A 276 -14.00 32.14 10.51
CA VAL A 276 -14.03 32.55 11.92
C VAL A 276 -13.98 34.07 12.04
N GLN A 277 -14.83 34.63 12.90
CA GLN A 277 -14.73 36.04 13.28
C GLN A 277 -13.56 36.24 14.23
N TYR A 278 -12.70 37.21 13.93
CA TYR A 278 -11.52 37.46 14.75
C TYR A 278 -11.85 38.09 16.10
N SER A 279 -11.16 37.63 17.14
CA SER A 279 -11.08 38.27 18.44
C SER A 279 -9.65 38.10 18.98
N SER A 280 -9.21 39.00 19.87
CA SER A 280 -7.86 38.94 20.47
C SER A 280 -7.62 37.65 21.24
N ASP A 281 -8.69 37.06 21.79
CA ASP A 281 -8.64 35.90 22.68
C ASP A 281 -8.82 34.57 21.91
N LEU A 282 -8.85 34.64 20.58
CA LEU A 282 -9.10 33.51 19.71
C LEU A 282 -7.93 32.53 19.72
N ALA A 283 -8.15 31.34 20.29
CA ALA A 283 -7.18 30.25 20.27
C ALA A 283 -7.44 29.30 19.10
N ILE A 284 -6.62 29.38 18.05
CA ILE A 284 -6.66 28.48 16.88
C ILE A 284 -5.28 27.87 16.66
N ASN A 285 -5.24 26.56 16.38
CA ASN A 285 -4.02 25.95 15.85
C ASN A 285 -3.92 26.20 14.34
N TYR A 286 -3.06 27.14 13.95
CA TYR A 286 -2.88 27.52 12.54
C TYR A 286 -2.13 26.47 11.70
N GLU A 287 -1.37 25.56 12.30
CA GLU A 287 -0.58 24.55 11.58
C GLU A 287 -1.43 23.56 10.78
N ILE A 288 -2.71 23.44 11.12
CA ILE A 288 -3.67 22.56 10.44
C ILE A 288 -4.07 23.15 9.08
N PHE A 289 -3.92 24.45 8.90
CA PHE A 289 -4.28 25.17 7.69
C PHE A 289 -3.05 25.37 6.81
N ASN A 290 -3.24 25.21 5.50
CA ASN A 290 -2.19 25.49 4.53
C ASN A 290 -2.15 26.96 4.16
N THR A 291 -3.31 27.63 4.25
CA THR A 291 -3.48 29.03 3.90
C THR A 291 -4.40 29.72 4.89
N VAL A 292 -3.99 30.89 5.37
CA VAL A 292 -4.81 31.76 6.21
C VAL A 292 -5.13 33.03 5.42
N VAL A 293 -6.42 33.35 5.31
CA VAL A 293 -6.92 34.57 4.68
C VAL A 293 -7.37 35.54 5.76
N LEU A 294 -6.85 36.76 5.73
CA LEU A 294 -7.19 37.85 6.62
C LEU A 294 -8.05 38.85 5.84
N LEU A 295 -9.33 38.97 6.18
CA LEU A 295 -10.26 39.92 5.58
C LEU A 295 -10.50 41.11 6.52
N GLY A 296 -10.20 42.34 6.06
CA GLY A 296 -10.39 43.57 6.83
C GLY A 296 -9.27 43.85 7.83
N PHE A 297 -8.07 43.31 7.59
CA PHE A 297 -6.93 43.45 8.50
C PHE A 297 -5.88 44.39 7.92
N ASP A 298 -5.54 45.43 8.68
CA ASP A 298 -4.44 46.33 8.33
C ASP A 298 -3.10 45.88 8.98
N PHE A 299 -3.13 44.77 9.72
CA PHE A 299 -1.99 44.16 10.41
C PHE A 299 -2.07 42.63 10.32
N ILE A 300 -0.95 41.94 10.54
CA ILE A 300 -0.95 40.48 10.71
C ILE A 300 -1.06 40.18 12.21
N PRO A 301 -2.08 39.43 12.67
CA PRO A 301 -2.20 39.04 14.07
C PRO A 301 -0.91 38.43 14.62
N PRO A 302 -0.46 38.80 15.83
CA PRO A 302 0.75 38.23 16.44
C PRO A 302 0.72 36.70 16.57
N SER A 303 -0.48 36.12 16.68
CA SER A 303 -0.69 34.67 16.73
C SER A 303 -0.29 33.94 15.44
N LEU A 304 -0.06 34.66 14.34
CA LEU A 304 0.41 34.15 13.06
C LEU A 304 1.91 34.40 12.82
N GLU A 305 2.63 34.94 13.81
CA GLU A 305 4.07 35.11 13.74
C GLU A 305 4.76 33.74 13.64
N GLY A 306 5.61 33.55 12.63
CA GLY A 306 6.27 32.26 12.36
C GLY A 306 5.41 31.21 11.64
N TYR A 307 4.18 31.54 11.23
CA TYR A 307 3.34 30.64 10.45
C TYR A 307 4.00 30.27 9.10
N ALA A 308 4.16 28.96 8.85
CA ALA A 308 4.88 28.45 7.70
C ALA A 308 4.01 28.35 6.42
N GLY A 309 2.69 28.44 6.53
CA GLY A 309 1.78 28.34 5.38
C GLY A 309 1.69 29.62 4.55
N LYS A 310 0.70 29.70 3.66
CA LYS A 310 0.43 30.90 2.86
C LYS A 310 -0.44 31.89 3.61
N LEU A 311 -0.15 33.16 3.48
CA LEU A 311 -0.94 34.25 4.05
C LEU A 311 -1.54 35.09 2.92
N VAL A 312 -2.83 35.36 2.99
CA VAL A 312 -3.55 36.24 2.05
C VAL A 312 -4.19 37.35 2.87
N GLN A 313 -3.68 38.57 2.79
CA GLN A 313 -4.19 39.69 3.56
C GLN A 313 -4.90 40.70 2.67
N PHE A 314 -6.14 41.02 3.01
CA PHE A 314 -6.88 42.13 2.43
C PHE A 314 -7.17 43.15 3.53
N SER A 315 -6.72 44.38 3.30
CA SER A 315 -6.79 45.50 4.26
C SER A 315 -7.95 46.44 3.93
N ASN A 316 -8.44 47.20 4.91
CA ASN A 316 -9.37 48.28 4.62
C ASN A 316 -8.59 49.48 4.08
N GLY A 317 -8.97 50.00 2.93
CA GLY A 317 -8.26 51.12 2.33
C GLY A 317 -8.52 52.43 3.07
N ASN A 318 -7.47 53.24 3.28
CA ASN A 318 -7.58 54.55 3.90
C ASN A 318 -8.49 55.49 3.10
N GLN A 319 -9.55 56.00 3.73
CA GLN A 319 -10.59 56.83 3.10
C GLN A 319 -10.08 58.17 2.54
N TYR A 320 -8.88 58.61 2.95
CA TYR A 320 -8.26 59.84 2.44
C TYR A 320 -7.54 59.67 1.09
N ASN A 321 -7.34 58.42 0.64
CA ASN A 321 -6.73 58.12 -0.66
C ASN A 321 -7.82 57.84 -1.70
N TYR A 322 -7.92 58.71 -2.71
CA TYR A 322 -8.95 58.59 -3.74
C TYR A 322 -8.69 57.39 -4.67
N GLY A 323 -9.75 56.63 -4.89
CA GLY A 323 -9.77 55.42 -5.71
C GLY A 323 -9.56 55.62 -7.22
N GLY A 324 -9.35 54.51 -7.91
CA GLY A 324 -9.13 54.46 -9.36
C GLY A 324 -8.94 53.03 -9.86
N THR A 325 -8.60 52.88 -11.14
CA THR A 325 -8.28 51.58 -11.74
C THR A 325 -6.83 51.24 -11.45
N SER A 326 -6.59 50.10 -10.81
CA SER A 326 -5.23 49.60 -10.58
C SER A 326 -4.53 49.21 -11.89
N ILE A 327 -3.20 49.24 -11.91
CA ILE A 327 -2.36 48.88 -13.05
C ILE A 327 -1.54 47.65 -12.66
N PRO A 328 -1.56 46.57 -13.45
CA PRO A 328 -0.83 45.34 -13.14
C PRO A 328 0.66 45.43 -13.45
N GLU A 329 1.46 44.65 -12.74
CA GLU A 329 2.86 44.37 -13.08
C GLU A 329 2.94 43.00 -13.79
N LEU A 330 2.56 42.96 -15.07
CA LEU A 330 2.37 41.69 -15.83
C LEU A 330 3.62 40.82 -15.97
N SER A 331 4.81 41.37 -15.73
CA SER A 331 6.08 40.63 -15.72
C SER A 331 6.21 39.67 -14.54
N HIS A 332 5.36 39.80 -13.50
CA HIS A 332 5.44 38.96 -12.32
C HIS A 332 5.03 37.51 -12.61
N PRO A 333 5.80 36.48 -12.16
CA PRO A 333 5.51 35.06 -12.44
C PRO A 333 4.12 34.59 -12.03
N PHE A 334 3.51 35.25 -11.03
CA PHE A 334 2.13 35.02 -10.62
C PHE A 334 1.14 35.06 -11.79
N PHE A 335 1.25 36.05 -12.67
CA PHE A 335 0.29 36.20 -13.75
C PHE A 335 0.41 35.07 -14.78
N VAL A 336 1.64 34.65 -15.09
CA VAL A 336 1.90 33.51 -15.97
C VAL A 336 1.35 32.21 -15.38
N ASN A 337 1.51 32.03 -14.07
CA ASN A 337 1.20 30.75 -13.41
C ASN A 337 -0.26 30.58 -12.98
N PHE A 338 -0.99 31.67 -12.73
CA PHE A 338 -2.33 31.62 -12.11
C PHE A 338 -3.39 32.47 -12.79
N PHE A 339 -3.02 33.38 -13.70
CA PHE A 339 -3.97 34.31 -14.31
C PHE A 339 -4.16 33.99 -15.80
N ILE A 340 -5.21 33.21 -16.10
CA ILE A 340 -5.67 32.99 -17.48
C ILE A 340 -6.46 34.25 -17.88
N GLY A 341 -5.78 35.19 -18.52
CA GLY A 341 -6.26 36.55 -18.67
C GLY A 341 -7.56 36.70 -19.47
N PRO A 342 -8.26 37.83 -19.28
CA PRO A 342 -9.17 38.37 -20.29
C PRO A 342 -8.47 39.50 -21.07
N SER A 343 -9.01 39.79 -22.24
CA SER A 343 -8.54 40.75 -23.25
C SER A 343 -8.14 42.12 -22.70
N LEU A 344 -7.43 42.91 -23.54
CA LEU A 344 -7.18 44.36 -23.41
C LEU A 344 -8.43 45.23 -23.08
N GLN A 345 -9.63 44.62 -22.99
CA GLN A 345 -10.90 45.27 -22.68
C GLN A 345 -11.36 45.08 -21.22
N ASN A 346 -10.76 44.18 -20.42
CA ASN A 346 -11.15 44.03 -19.02
C ASN A 346 -10.43 45.04 -18.13
N ALA A 347 -11.20 45.88 -17.44
CA ALA A 347 -10.70 46.79 -16.43
C ALA A 347 -10.11 45.99 -15.25
N TRP A 348 -8.90 46.35 -14.83
CA TRP A 348 -8.25 45.82 -13.64
C TRP A 348 -9.03 46.20 -12.37
N PRO A 349 -8.79 45.53 -11.22
CA PRO A 349 -9.56 45.76 -10.01
C PRO A 349 -9.69 47.25 -9.67
N GLU A 350 -10.94 47.70 -9.59
CA GLU A 350 -11.26 49.04 -9.15
C GLU A 350 -11.04 49.17 -7.64
N VAL A 351 -10.34 50.22 -7.27
CA VAL A 351 -9.99 50.55 -5.90
C VAL A 351 -10.87 51.71 -5.46
N SER A 352 -11.62 51.56 -4.36
CA SER A 352 -12.38 52.68 -3.75
C SER A 352 -11.48 53.57 -2.89
N SER A 353 -10.68 52.92 -2.06
CA SER A 353 -9.71 53.49 -1.13
C SER A 353 -8.57 52.48 -0.97
N TYR A 354 -7.37 52.92 -0.61
CA TYR A 354 -6.22 52.02 -0.48
C TYR A 354 -5.19 52.47 0.56
N ASN A 355 -4.42 51.51 1.05
CA ASN A 355 -3.20 51.68 1.82
C ASN A 355 -1.99 51.43 0.91
N ASP A 356 -0.95 52.23 1.10
CA ASP A 356 0.36 51.98 0.50
C ASP A 356 1.05 50.84 1.27
N LEU A 357 1.54 49.84 0.55
CA LEU A 357 2.24 48.68 1.11
C LEU A 357 3.77 48.90 1.22
N GLY A 358 4.29 50.00 0.68
CA GLY A 358 5.72 50.35 0.66
C GLY A 358 6.48 49.76 -0.52
N GLU A 359 7.74 50.19 -0.68
CA GLU A 359 8.59 49.87 -1.85
C GLU A 359 9.30 48.50 -1.77
N ASP A 360 9.49 47.92 -0.58
CA ASP A 360 10.25 46.66 -0.36
C ASP A 360 9.49 45.37 -0.73
N GLN A 361 8.45 45.49 -1.56
CA GLN A 361 7.52 44.42 -1.91
C GLN A 361 7.62 44.07 -3.40
N GLU A 362 7.37 42.80 -3.75
CA GLU A 362 7.21 42.37 -5.16
C GLU A 362 5.79 42.77 -5.63
N PRO A 363 5.65 43.80 -6.49
CA PRO A 363 4.36 44.40 -6.79
C PRO A 363 3.56 43.53 -7.75
N LEU A 364 2.26 43.40 -7.49
CA LEU A 364 1.28 42.83 -8.43
C LEU A 364 0.39 43.91 -9.04
N LEU A 365 -0.03 44.89 -8.22
CA LEU A 365 -0.88 46.00 -8.65
C LEU A 365 -0.32 47.33 -8.10
N ARG A 366 -0.34 48.35 -8.95
CA ARG A 366 -0.02 49.74 -8.59
C ARG A 366 -1.20 50.66 -8.83
N LEU A 367 -1.29 51.72 -8.05
CA LEU A 367 -2.25 52.81 -8.27
C LEU A 367 -1.55 54.13 -7.94
N ASN A 368 -1.62 55.11 -8.84
CA ASN A 368 -0.95 56.41 -8.66
C ASN A 368 0.55 56.30 -8.32
N GLY A 369 1.24 55.28 -8.85
CA GLY A 369 2.66 55.01 -8.61
C GLY A 369 2.98 54.17 -7.38
N VAL A 370 2.06 54.05 -6.41
CA VAL A 370 2.28 53.27 -5.18
C VAL A 370 1.86 51.81 -5.33
N VAL A 371 2.41 50.93 -4.49
CA VAL A 371 2.08 49.50 -4.49
C VAL A 371 0.84 49.26 -3.64
N VAL A 372 -0.21 48.75 -4.27
CA VAL A 372 -1.51 48.48 -3.62
C VAL A 372 -1.82 47.00 -3.47
N ALA A 373 -1.14 46.13 -4.22
CA ALA A 373 -1.10 44.70 -3.97
C ALA A 373 0.30 44.15 -4.24
N SER A 374 0.77 43.26 -3.38
CA SER A 374 2.05 42.59 -3.51
C SER A 374 1.93 41.10 -3.21
N LEU A 375 2.85 40.32 -3.80
CA LEU A 375 3.01 38.91 -3.48
C LEU A 375 4.49 38.61 -3.38
N LYS A 376 4.96 38.34 -2.16
CA LYS A 376 6.35 37.96 -1.91
C LYS A 376 6.37 36.64 -1.16
N ASP A 377 7.14 35.68 -1.66
CA ASP A 377 7.25 34.33 -1.13
C ASP A 377 5.87 33.63 -0.96
N ARG A 378 5.39 33.54 0.29
CA ARG A 378 4.12 32.90 0.67
C ARG A 378 3.09 33.91 1.18
N VAL A 379 3.37 35.20 1.06
CA VAL A 379 2.57 36.27 1.66
C VAL A 379 2.05 37.19 0.56
N TYR A 380 0.74 37.12 0.32
CA TYR A 380 0.00 38.07 -0.48
C TYR A 380 -0.57 39.15 0.41
N ARG A 381 -0.39 40.43 0.03
CA ARG A 381 -0.98 41.58 0.72
C ARG A 381 -1.69 42.47 -0.28
N GLN A 382 -2.87 42.94 0.09
CA GLN A 382 -3.62 43.95 -0.64
C GLN A 382 -4.07 45.05 0.33
N GLY A 383 -3.76 46.29 -0.03
CA GLY A 383 -4.07 47.48 0.77
C GLY A 383 -5.52 47.95 0.67
N PHE A 384 -6.42 47.18 0.07
CA PHE A 384 -7.81 47.56 -0.17
C PHE A 384 -8.75 46.35 -0.24
N MET A 385 -10.04 46.60 -0.01
CA MET A 385 -11.10 45.62 -0.22
C MET A 385 -11.53 45.55 -1.69
N PRO A 386 -11.63 44.35 -2.28
CA PRO A 386 -12.24 44.16 -3.59
C PRO A 386 -13.68 44.68 -3.65
N LYS A 387 -14.02 45.40 -4.73
CA LYS A 387 -15.41 45.72 -5.06
C LYS A 387 -16.16 44.54 -5.68
N ASP A 388 -15.46 43.76 -6.50
CA ASP A 388 -15.98 42.58 -7.21
C ASP A 388 -15.03 41.41 -6.97
N TRP A 389 -15.46 40.44 -6.17
CA TRP A 389 -14.68 39.24 -5.87
C TRP A 389 -14.76 38.18 -6.97
N ALA A 390 -15.71 38.30 -7.91
CA ALA A 390 -15.82 37.41 -9.06
C ALA A 390 -14.79 37.73 -10.17
N HIS A 391 -14.09 38.86 -10.06
CA HIS A 391 -13.09 39.32 -11.01
C HIS A 391 -11.98 38.24 -11.22
N PRO A 392 -11.51 38.01 -12.47
CA PRO A 392 -10.50 37.01 -12.80
C PRO A 392 -9.23 37.07 -11.95
N PHE A 393 -8.84 38.28 -11.52
CA PHE A 393 -7.66 38.48 -10.66
C PHE A 393 -7.84 37.78 -9.30
N TYR A 394 -9.01 37.90 -8.68
CA TYR A 394 -9.28 37.26 -7.40
C TYR A 394 -9.52 35.76 -7.56
N ARG A 395 -9.96 35.30 -8.73
CA ARG A 395 -9.95 33.87 -9.07
C ARG A 395 -8.53 33.31 -9.11
N ALA A 396 -7.59 34.03 -9.70
CA ALA A 396 -6.17 33.65 -9.71
C ALA A 396 -5.57 33.64 -8.31
N ILE A 397 -5.87 34.65 -7.48
CA ILE A 397 -5.47 34.66 -6.05
C ILE A 397 -6.10 33.48 -5.31
N ASN A 398 -7.36 33.17 -5.58
CA ASN A 398 -8.06 32.04 -4.98
C ASN A 398 -7.36 30.72 -5.33
N GLN A 399 -7.04 30.49 -6.62
CA GLN A 399 -6.28 29.33 -7.08
C GLN A 399 -4.90 29.23 -6.42
N TRP A 400 -4.15 30.34 -6.39
CA TRP A 400 -2.87 30.41 -5.69
C TRP A 400 -3.02 30.08 -4.20
N SER A 401 -4.07 30.58 -3.55
CA SER A 401 -4.35 30.37 -2.12
C SER A 401 -4.74 28.93 -1.80
N LEU A 402 -5.57 28.30 -2.64
CA LEU A 402 -6.04 26.93 -2.48
C LEU A 402 -4.92 25.92 -2.71
N GLY A 403 -3.93 26.28 -3.53
CA GLY A 403 -2.72 25.50 -3.68
C GLY A 403 -2.97 24.04 -4.00
N SER A 404 -4.05 23.71 -4.73
CA SER A 404 -4.30 22.36 -5.23
C SER A 404 -3.08 21.94 -6.03
N ARG A 405 -2.26 21.07 -5.45
CA ARG A 405 -1.08 20.55 -6.12
C ARG A 405 -1.34 19.10 -6.46
N THR A 406 -0.91 18.71 -7.64
CA THR A 406 -0.68 17.31 -7.92
C THR A 406 0.68 16.93 -7.36
N ARG A 407 0.74 15.83 -6.62
CA ARG A 407 2.02 15.19 -6.31
C ARG A 407 2.29 14.18 -7.41
N ILE A 408 3.47 14.26 -8.00
CA ILE A 408 3.95 13.24 -8.93
C ILE A 408 4.61 12.15 -8.12
N GLU A 409 4.06 10.94 -8.19
CA GLU A 409 4.59 9.72 -7.61
C GLU A 409 5.19 8.88 -8.74
N TYR A 410 6.45 8.50 -8.58
CA TYR A 410 7.18 7.65 -9.52
C TYR A 410 8.33 6.96 -8.79
N VAL A 411 8.81 5.85 -9.35
CA VAL A 411 10.05 5.21 -8.90
C VAL A 411 11.22 5.87 -9.63
N PRO A 412 12.26 6.35 -8.93
CA PRO A 412 13.45 6.88 -9.59
C PRO A 412 14.09 5.83 -10.50
N PHE A 413 14.76 6.28 -11.57
CA PHE A 413 15.46 5.40 -12.50
C PHE A 413 16.34 4.40 -11.75
N LEU A 414 16.09 3.11 -11.97
CA LEU A 414 16.66 2.02 -11.16
C LEU A 414 18.10 1.66 -11.55
N GLY A 415 18.64 2.26 -12.61
CA GLY A 415 19.99 2.00 -13.10
C GLY A 415 20.04 0.79 -14.04
N SER A 416 21.25 0.27 -14.25
CA SER A 416 21.49 -0.91 -15.08
C SER A 416 21.28 -2.21 -14.30
N ASP A 417 21.01 -3.30 -15.00
CA ASP A 417 20.88 -4.62 -14.39
C ASP A 417 22.26 -5.24 -14.09
N PHE A 418 22.51 -5.54 -12.82
CA PHE A 418 23.77 -6.11 -12.32
C PHE A 418 23.74 -7.64 -12.19
N TYR A 419 22.77 -8.30 -12.82
CA TYR A 419 22.60 -9.75 -12.73
C TYR A 419 23.86 -10.56 -13.04
N GLU A 420 24.52 -10.31 -14.18
CA GLU A 420 25.74 -11.06 -14.56
C GLU A 420 26.87 -10.90 -13.53
N SER A 421 27.03 -9.72 -12.94
CA SER A 421 28.00 -9.50 -11.87
C SER A 421 27.60 -10.20 -10.57
N ASN A 422 26.31 -10.22 -10.25
CA ASN A 422 25.78 -10.83 -9.02
C ASN A 422 25.90 -12.36 -9.03
N VAL A 423 25.74 -12.99 -10.20
CA VAL A 423 25.92 -14.45 -10.38
C VAL A 423 27.35 -14.90 -10.07
N LEU A 424 28.34 -14.01 -10.26
CA LEU A 424 29.75 -14.32 -10.04
C LEU A 424 30.21 -14.15 -8.58
N LEU A 425 29.34 -13.64 -7.70
CA LEU A 425 29.67 -13.42 -6.29
C LEU A 425 29.73 -14.73 -5.52
N ASP A 426 30.76 -14.88 -4.68
CA ASP A 426 30.90 -16.05 -3.81
C ASP A 426 29.79 -16.07 -2.74
N GLY A 427 29.11 -17.22 -2.61
CA GLY A 427 27.93 -17.38 -1.73
C GLY A 427 26.59 -16.96 -2.34
N VAL A 428 26.51 -16.76 -3.66
CA VAL A 428 25.23 -16.58 -4.39
C VAL A 428 24.86 -17.86 -5.12
N ASP A 429 23.69 -18.42 -4.83
CA ASP A 429 23.15 -19.58 -5.54
C ASP A 429 22.10 -19.14 -6.57
N VAL A 430 22.25 -19.63 -7.81
CA VAL A 430 21.27 -19.42 -8.89
C VAL A 430 20.28 -20.57 -8.89
N ILE A 431 19.00 -20.25 -8.74
CA ILE A 431 17.91 -21.23 -8.66
C ILE A 431 17.19 -21.31 -10.01
N GLU A 432 17.17 -22.48 -10.63
CA GLU A 432 16.57 -22.67 -11.95
C GLU A 432 15.06 -22.40 -11.98
N ASN A 433 14.64 -21.63 -12.98
CA ASN A 433 13.25 -21.38 -13.31
C ASN A 433 12.94 -22.05 -14.66
N PRO A 434 12.39 -23.29 -14.71
CA PRO A 434 11.83 -23.76 -15.97
C PRO A 434 10.70 -22.82 -16.36
N GLU A 435 10.80 -22.20 -17.54
CA GLU A 435 9.77 -21.30 -18.07
C GLU A 435 8.38 -21.92 -17.87
N SER A 436 7.45 -21.13 -17.36
CA SER A 436 6.15 -21.59 -16.90
C SER A 436 5.25 -22.04 -18.05
N GLU A 437 5.15 -23.34 -18.30
CA GLU A 437 3.86 -23.94 -18.66
C GLU A 437 3.10 -24.18 -17.36
N TYR A 438 2.00 -23.45 -17.19
CA TYR A 438 1.02 -23.65 -16.13
C TYR A 438 0.58 -25.12 -16.13
N SER A 439 1.14 -25.92 -15.23
CA SER A 439 0.42 -27.06 -14.69
C SER A 439 -0.23 -26.59 -13.40
N GLN A 440 -1.55 -26.37 -13.45
CA GLN A 440 -2.38 -26.45 -12.25
C GLN A 440 -2.36 -27.90 -11.76
N GLY A 441 -1.22 -28.31 -11.21
CA GLY A 441 -1.15 -29.47 -10.34
C GLY A 441 -1.89 -29.08 -9.08
N PHE A 442 -3.07 -29.64 -8.87
CA PHE A 442 -3.71 -29.67 -7.56
C PHE A 442 -2.81 -30.47 -6.62
N THR A 443 -1.76 -29.84 -6.10
CA THR A 443 -0.90 -30.40 -5.06
C THR A 443 -1.70 -30.33 -3.78
N VAL A 444 -2.32 -31.47 -3.41
CA VAL A 444 -2.90 -31.62 -2.09
C VAL A 444 -1.74 -31.61 -1.10
N ASN A 445 -1.41 -30.43 -0.58
CA ASN A 445 -0.57 -30.32 0.61
C ASN A 445 -1.32 -30.99 1.77
N LEU A 446 -1.04 -32.28 1.95
CA LEU A 446 -1.50 -33.09 3.07
C LEU A 446 -0.68 -32.70 4.29
N TYR A 447 -1.02 -31.57 4.92
CA TYR A 447 -0.57 -31.26 6.26
C TYR A 447 -0.82 -32.45 7.19
N ASN A 448 0.08 -32.71 8.14
CA ASN A 448 0.00 -33.84 9.08
C ASN A 448 -1.38 -33.98 9.73
N GLU A 449 -2.07 -32.88 10.02
CA GLU A 449 -3.43 -32.84 10.58
C GLU A 449 -4.46 -33.57 9.69
N LYS A 450 -4.41 -33.36 8.37
CA LYS A 450 -5.32 -33.98 7.39
C LYS A 450 -5.04 -35.47 7.23
N LEU A 451 -3.77 -35.87 7.31
CA LEU A 451 -3.36 -37.28 7.30
C LEU A 451 -3.91 -38.02 8.52
N TYR A 452 -3.76 -37.46 9.73
CA TYR A 452 -4.31 -38.04 10.95
C TYR A 452 -5.85 -38.12 10.93
N LEU A 453 -6.53 -37.12 10.37
CA LEU A 453 -7.99 -37.17 10.18
C LEU A 453 -8.41 -38.28 9.21
N LEU A 454 -7.70 -38.44 8.09
CA LEU A 454 -7.98 -39.49 7.11
C LEU A 454 -7.77 -40.88 7.73
N LEU A 455 -6.70 -41.05 8.51
CA LEU A 455 -6.40 -42.29 9.21
C LEU A 455 -7.41 -42.60 10.32
N ALA A 456 -7.89 -41.57 11.04
CA ALA A 456 -8.97 -41.69 12.01
C ALA A 456 -10.28 -42.16 11.35
N LEU A 457 -10.64 -41.57 10.20
CA LEU A 457 -11.83 -41.91 9.42
C LEU A 457 -11.75 -43.34 8.88
N LEU A 458 -10.59 -43.76 8.37
CA LEU A 458 -10.34 -45.14 7.95
C LEU A 458 -10.56 -46.12 9.11
N CYS A 459 -9.96 -45.84 10.28
CA CYS A 459 -10.10 -46.67 11.46
C CYS A 459 -11.55 -46.77 11.95
N ALA A 460 -12.30 -45.66 11.91
CA ALA A 460 -13.71 -45.61 12.28
C ALA A 460 -14.58 -46.44 11.33
N LEU A 461 -14.32 -46.35 10.02
CA LEU A 461 -15.04 -47.08 8.99
C LEU A 461 -14.81 -48.59 9.09
N ILE A 462 -13.55 -49.02 9.30
CA ILE A 462 -13.22 -50.43 9.53
C ILE A 462 -13.91 -50.93 10.81
N ALA A 463 -13.86 -50.17 11.91
CA ALA A 463 -14.53 -50.56 13.16
C ALA A 463 -16.05 -50.73 12.96
N LEU A 464 -16.69 -49.90 12.14
CA LEU A 464 -18.13 -49.98 11.87
C LEU A 464 -18.49 -51.20 11.01
N ILE A 465 -17.68 -51.53 10.00
CA ILE A 465 -17.85 -52.73 9.17
C ILE A 465 -17.78 -53.99 10.03
N PHE A 466 -16.78 -54.08 10.92
CA PHE A 466 -16.61 -55.23 11.79
C PHE A 466 -17.70 -55.37 12.88
N VAL A 467 -18.43 -54.31 13.22
CA VAL A 467 -19.57 -54.37 14.15
C VAL A 467 -20.86 -54.88 13.46
N LYS A 468 -20.98 -54.69 12.14
CA LYS A 468 -22.20 -54.99 11.37
C LYS A 468 -22.20 -56.39 10.74
N ILE A 469 -21.03 -56.98 10.53
CA ILE A 469 -20.78 -58.40 10.20
C ILE A 469 -20.73 -59.19 11.52
#